data_AF-A0AAP0G6M6-F1
#
_entry.id   AF-A0AAP0G6M6-F1
#
_cell.length_a   1.000
_cell.length_b   1.000
_cell.length_c   1.000
_cell.angle_alpha   90.00
_cell.angle_beta   90.00
_cell.angle_gamma   90.00
#
_symmetry.space_group_name_H-M   'P 1'
#
loop_
_entity.id
_entity.type
_entity.pdbx_description
1 polymer ?
#
loop_
_entity_poly.entity_id
_entity_poly.type
_entity_poly.pdbx_seq_one_letter_code
_entity_poly.pdbx_strand_id
1 'polypeptide(L)'
;MASSSVPLSLCCLLLLLPLSSLAQNPGENRQFRYRHEECRLERITGLQPRHRFESEAGVSEYFDGNEQQLQCAGVTVIRRTIKSGGLFLPIFSNTPGLVYVIEGSGIAGLLVPGCPESFQSFEEKGRGDGQGQRQPFTDQHQKIFDFRQGDIIAVPAGFVHWCYNNGDHPLVTITLLDTSSSANQLDSTHRQFMLAGSRQKGESKQGSSSGGHLLRAFDTKLLAEALGVPEELAQKIQREDSRGEMVMVSEGLKLIRSSSRNSGGEEEAEHERETRDSAGDRNGLEEALCAYRLRQNIDNPRQADYFNPQAGWITKLSAQKLPILRRLRLSARRGVMRPRATLAPQWVINAHDIVYVTKGRARVQVASDEGRAVHDGELRQGQLLVVPQNFVAIVSAEEEGFEWVTFKTNEDAIDSQIAGKLSVFKGMPVDVIANAYRLSREEAFKLKFGRRDEIEIFEAYKPEKHAGRPYVE
;
A
#
# COMPACT_ATOMS: atom_id res chain seq x y z
N MET A 1 -63.69 -36.59 39.02
CA MET A 1 -62.73 -37.69 38.76
C MET A 1 -61.56 -37.11 37.96
N ALA A 2 -60.42 -37.81 37.90
CA ALA A 2 -59.11 -37.22 37.59
C ALA A 2 -58.83 -36.98 36.09
N SER A 3 -57.79 -36.16 35.83
CA SER A 3 -56.83 -36.18 34.68
C SER A 3 -57.37 -36.08 33.23
N SER A 4 -56.70 -35.52 32.22
CA SER A 4 -55.56 -34.57 32.06
C SER A 4 -55.54 -34.16 30.54
N SER A 5 -54.71 -33.30 29.94
CA SER A 5 -53.44 -32.65 30.32
C SER A 5 -53.31 -31.24 29.68
N VAL A 6 -52.19 -30.56 29.92
CA VAL A 6 -51.69 -29.30 29.30
C VAL A 6 -50.72 -29.72 28.14
N PRO A 7 -50.46 -28.99 27.02
CA PRO A 7 -50.06 -27.57 27.06
C PRO A 7 -50.23 -26.62 25.83
N LEU A 8 -49.79 -25.37 26.07
CA LEU A 8 -49.22 -24.39 25.14
C LEU A 8 -50.12 -23.79 24.03
N SER A 9 -50.52 -22.53 24.24
CA SER A 9 -50.83 -21.58 23.16
C SER A 9 -50.06 -20.27 23.35
N LEU A 10 -49.58 -19.74 22.23
CA LEU A 10 -48.78 -18.53 22.08
C LEU A 10 -49.61 -17.22 22.19
N CYS A 11 -48.88 -16.11 22.09
CA CYS A 11 -49.31 -14.75 21.72
C CYS A 11 -50.03 -13.89 22.80
N CYS A 12 -49.29 -12.95 23.39
CA CYS A 12 -49.24 -11.56 22.92
C CYS A 12 -48.50 -10.66 23.92
N LEU A 13 -47.26 -10.27 23.60
CA LEU A 13 -46.53 -9.24 24.34
C LEU A 13 -46.00 -8.22 23.33
N LEU A 14 -46.61 -7.03 23.35
CA LEU A 14 -46.27 -5.91 22.48
C LEU A 14 -44.90 -5.36 22.85
N LEU A 15 -43.93 -5.49 21.94
CA LEU A 15 -42.68 -4.74 21.98
C LEU A 15 -42.68 -3.71 20.85
N LEU A 16 -42.78 -2.44 21.25
CA LEU A 16 -42.64 -1.29 20.37
C LEU A 16 -41.18 -1.17 19.91
N LEU A 17 -40.88 -1.61 18.69
CA LEU A 17 -39.63 -1.27 18.01
C LEU A 17 -39.85 0.03 17.21
N PRO A 18 -39.02 1.06 17.38
CA PRO A 18 -39.05 2.20 16.47
C PRO A 18 -38.52 1.76 15.10
N LEU A 19 -39.30 1.97 14.04
CA LEU A 19 -38.75 1.95 12.69
C LEU A 19 -37.86 3.19 12.51
N SER A 20 -36.59 3.08 12.90
CA SER A 20 -35.55 3.99 12.43
C SER A 20 -35.43 3.82 10.91
N SER A 21 -35.99 4.78 10.19
CA SER A 21 -35.84 4.91 8.74
C SER A 21 -34.38 4.80 8.32
N LEU A 22 -34.10 3.97 7.31
CA LEU A 22 -32.85 4.02 6.57
C LEU A 22 -32.78 5.35 5.82
N ALA A 23 -32.31 6.39 6.50
CA ALA A 23 -31.97 7.67 5.91
C ALA A 23 -30.72 7.48 5.05
N GLN A 24 -30.91 7.06 3.79
CA GLN A 24 -29.85 7.05 2.79
C GLN A 24 -29.30 8.47 2.66
N ASN A 25 -28.00 8.61 2.91
CA ASN A 25 -27.37 9.91 3.07
C ASN A 25 -27.25 10.61 1.70
N PRO A 26 -27.91 11.75 1.44
CA PRO A 26 -27.94 12.34 0.09
C PRO A 26 -26.57 12.78 -0.45
N GLY A 27 -25.56 12.89 0.42
CA GLY A 27 -24.19 13.27 0.06
C GLY A 27 -23.43 12.22 -0.75
N GLU A 28 -23.54 10.94 -0.38
CA GLU A 28 -22.78 9.86 -1.05
C GLU A 28 -23.16 9.74 -2.54
N ASN A 29 -24.46 9.90 -2.84
CA ASN A 29 -25.00 9.76 -4.20
C ASN A 29 -24.53 10.86 -5.17
N ARG A 30 -24.04 12.01 -4.70
CA ARG A 30 -23.45 13.04 -5.56
C ARG A 30 -22.00 12.73 -5.92
N GLN A 31 -21.21 12.24 -4.96
CA GLN A 31 -19.78 11.99 -5.17
C GLN A 31 -19.53 10.74 -6.03
N PHE A 32 -20.40 9.73 -5.95
CA PHE A 32 -20.38 8.59 -6.87
C PHE A 32 -20.67 8.99 -8.33
N ARG A 33 -21.58 9.94 -8.57
CA ARG A 33 -22.09 10.21 -9.93
C ARG A 33 -21.08 10.88 -10.86
N TYR A 34 -20.14 11.67 -10.33
CA TYR A 34 -19.05 12.26 -11.13
C TYR A 34 -17.97 11.23 -11.50
N ARG A 35 -17.66 10.29 -10.60
CA ARG A 35 -16.59 9.28 -10.82
C ARG A 35 -16.90 8.28 -11.95
N HIS A 36 -18.16 8.17 -12.38
CA HIS A 36 -18.58 7.24 -13.42
C HIS A 36 -18.11 7.63 -14.84
N GLU A 37 -17.90 8.92 -15.13
CA GLU A 37 -17.37 9.35 -16.44
C GLU A 37 -15.85 9.19 -16.51
N GLU A 38 -15.15 9.41 -15.39
CA GLU A 38 -13.68 9.34 -15.30
C GLU A 38 -13.12 7.96 -15.70
N CYS A 39 -13.84 6.88 -15.36
CA CYS A 39 -13.46 5.50 -15.69
C CYS A 39 -13.84 5.01 -17.09
N ARG A 40 -14.39 5.86 -17.98
CA ARG A 40 -14.58 5.48 -19.40
C ARG A 40 -13.26 5.59 -20.16
N LEU A 41 -12.37 4.62 -19.94
CA LEU A 41 -11.03 4.58 -20.51
C LEU A 41 -11.04 3.92 -21.90
N GLU A 42 -10.93 4.70 -22.98
CA GLU A 42 -10.78 4.13 -24.34
C GLU A 42 -9.39 3.51 -24.56
N ARG A 43 -8.38 4.02 -23.85
CA ARG A 43 -6.99 3.56 -23.91
C ARG A 43 -6.31 3.67 -22.55
N ILE A 44 -5.55 2.66 -22.19
CA ILE A 44 -4.71 2.60 -20.99
C ILE A 44 -3.25 2.44 -21.43
N THR A 45 -2.29 3.07 -20.75
CA THR A 45 -0.86 3.03 -21.12
C THR A 45 0.07 2.92 -19.92
N GLY A 46 1.26 2.34 -20.15
CA GLY A 46 2.34 2.30 -19.17
C GLY A 46 2.95 3.69 -18.93
N LEU A 47 2.57 4.32 -17.82
CA LEU A 47 3.02 5.64 -17.40
C LEU A 47 4.46 5.61 -16.87
N GLN A 48 5.10 6.77 -16.92
CA GLN A 48 6.36 7.07 -16.24
C GLN A 48 6.16 8.34 -15.39
N PRO A 49 7.03 8.62 -14.39
CA PRO A 49 6.98 9.89 -13.67
C PRO A 49 7.16 11.07 -14.63
N ARG A 50 6.34 12.12 -14.46
CA ARG A 50 6.32 13.31 -15.33
C ARG A 50 7.03 14.51 -14.70
N HIS A 51 6.99 14.64 -13.37
CA HIS A 51 7.56 15.79 -12.66
C HIS A 51 8.63 15.32 -11.67
N ARG A 52 9.75 16.03 -11.65
CA ARG A 52 10.93 15.68 -10.85
C ARG A 52 11.33 16.87 -9.97
N PHE A 53 11.52 16.61 -8.68
CA PHE A 53 11.86 17.62 -7.67
C PHE A 53 13.15 17.19 -6.96
N GLU A 54 14.22 17.96 -7.15
CA GLU A 54 15.50 17.71 -6.50
C GLU A 54 15.49 18.15 -5.03
N SER A 55 16.35 17.52 -4.24
CA SER A 55 16.68 17.90 -2.87
C SER A 55 18.13 17.54 -2.58
N GLU A 56 18.73 18.11 -1.53
CA GLU A 56 20.13 17.90 -1.16
C GLU A 56 20.49 16.41 -1.10
N ALA A 57 19.65 15.62 -0.42
CA ALA A 57 19.87 14.19 -0.22
C ALA A 57 19.07 13.25 -1.13
N GLY A 58 18.45 13.73 -2.21
CA GLY A 58 17.66 12.83 -3.06
C GLY A 58 16.73 13.52 -4.06
N VAL A 59 15.80 12.75 -4.59
CA VAL A 59 14.84 13.20 -5.60
C VAL A 59 13.47 12.57 -5.39
N SER A 60 12.42 13.35 -5.64
CA SER A 60 11.03 12.91 -5.69
C SER A 60 10.45 13.08 -7.08
N GLU A 61 9.93 11.99 -7.63
CA GLU A 61 9.41 11.87 -8.98
C GLU A 61 7.91 11.53 -8.94
N TYR A 62 7.08 12.42 -9.47
CA TYR A 62 5.63 12.34 -9.40
C TYR A 62 5.09 11.84 -10.75
N PHE A 63 4.22 10.84 -10.71
CA PHE A 63 3.34 10.52 -11.83
C PHE A 63 2.30 11.64 -11.97
N ASP A 64 1.86 11.93 -13.19
CA ASP A 64 0.91 13.02 -13.42
C ASP A 64 -0.50 12.60 -12.99
N GLY A 65 -1.01 13.21 -11.91
CA GLY A 65 -2.35 12.95 -11.38
C GLY A 65 -3.50 13.36 -12.32
N ASN A 66 -3.21 14.05 -13.43
CA ASN A 66 -4.19 14.34 -14.48
C ASN A 66 -4.34 13.18 -15.50
N GLU A 67 -3.52 12.13 -15.43
CA GLU A 67 -3.68 10.95 -16.27
C GLU A 67 -5.03 10.27 -15.96
N GLN A 68 -5.89 10.11 -16.98
CA GLN A 68 -7.28 9.65 -16.81
C GLN A 68 -7.36 8.31 -16.05
N GLN A 69 -6.39 7.41 -16.27
CA GLN A 69 -6.34 6.13 -15.57
C GLN A 69 -6.01 6.26 -14.06
N LEU A 70 -5.25 7.28 -13.64
CA LEU A 70 -5.00 7.59 -12.22
C LEU A 70 -6.18 8.34 -11.58
N GLN A 71 -6.86 9.21 -12.34
CA GLN A 71 -8.10 9.86 -11.91
C GLN A 71 -9.22 8.82 -11.66
N CYS A 72 -9.45 7.91 -12.61
CA CYS A 72 -10.40 6.80 -12.47
C CYS A 72 -10.13 5.95 -11.21
N ALA A 73 -8.86 5.60 -10.95
CA ALA A 73 -8.48 4.85 -9.75
C ALA A 73 -8.47 5.70 -8.47
N GLY A 74 -8.57 7.03 -8.56
CA GLY A 74 -8.63 7.91 -7.41
C GLY A 74 -7.31 8.03 -6.63
N VAL A 75 -6.17 8.02 -7.32
CA VAL A 75 -4.85 7.92 -6.67
C VAL A 75 -3.80 8.91 -7.21
N THR A 76 -2.82 9.24 -6.37
CA THR A 76 -1.55 9.87 -6.75
C THR A 76 -0.41 8.89 -6.48
N VAL A 77 0.64 8.89 -7.30
CA VAL A 77 1.82 8.03 -7.11
C VAL A 77 3.12 8.83 -7.17
N ILE A 78 4.03 8.54 -6.23
CA ILE A 78 5.32 9.22 -6.09
C ILE A 78 6.42 8.16 -5.95
N ARG A 79 7.46 8.23 -6.79
CA ARG A 79 8.72 7.50 -6.58
C ARG A 79 9.71 8.41 -5.87
N ARG A 80 10.45 7.90 -4.88
CA ARG A 80 11.49 8.65 -4.17
C ARG A 80 12.80 7.88 -4.19
N THR A 81 13.91 8.61 -4.33
CA THR A 81 15.27 8.08 -4.23
C THR A 81 16.07 8.93 -3.25
N ILE A 82 16.47 8.34 -2.13
CA ILE A 82 17.14 8.99 -1.01
C ILE A 82 18.58 8.45 -0.92
N LYS A 83 19.59 9.32 -0.99
CA LYS A 83 21.02 8.98 -0.89
C LYS A 83 21.33 8.36 0.48
N SER A 84 22.42 7.59 0.57
CA SER A 84 22.97 7.15 1.86
C SER A 84 23.22 8.37 2.76
N GLY A 85 22.80 8.29 4.04
CA GLY A 85 22.85 9.41 4.98
C GLY A 85 21.78 10.49 4.76
N GLY A 86 20.83 10.27 3.86
CA GLY A 86 19.72 11.19 3.59
C GLY A 86 18.55 11.03 4.56
N LEU A 87 18.03 12.15 5.06
CA LEU A 87 16.82 12.26 5.86
C LEU A 87 15.70 12.89 5.02
N PHE A 88 14.64 12.13 4.75
CA PHE A 88 13.36 12.68 4.30
C PHE A 88 12.69 13.39 5.47
N LEU A 89 12.43 14.68 5.32
CA LEU A 89 11.99 15.55 6.42
C LEU A 89 10.56 15.22 6.91
N PRO A 90 10.21 15.57 8.16
CA PRO A 90 8.87 15.31 8.69
C PRO A 90 7.75 16.00 7.91
N ILE A 91 6.82 15.19 7.41
CA ILE A 91 5.62 15.62 6.68
C ILE A 91 4.38 14.90 7.19
N PHE A 92 3.19 15.45 6.91
CA PHE A 92 1.94 14.70 6.89
C PHE A 92 1.18 14.98 5.58
N SER A 93 0.11 14.23 5.29
CA SER A 93 -0.72 14.47 4.10
C SER A 93 -2.21 14.24 4.35
N ASN A 94 -3.08 14.79 3.50
CA ASN A 94 -4.53 14.55 3.55
C ASN A 94 -4.96 13.17 3.05
N THR A 95 -4.05 12.38 2.48
CA THR A 95 -4.35 11.10 1.80
C THR A 95 -3.67 9.94 2.50
N PRO A 96 -4.36 8.84 2.84
CA PRO A 96 -3.70 7.63 3.28
C PRO A 96 -2.91 7.00 2.13
N GLY A 97 -1.90 6.20 2.45
CA GLY A 97 -1.07 5.57 1.43
C GLY A 97 -0.28 4.36 1.89
N LEU A 98 0.29 3.67 0.90
CA LEU A 98 1.21 2.56 1.09
C LEU A 98 2.54 2.90 0.41
N VAL A 99 3.64 2.74 1.14
CA VAL A 99 5.00 2.85 0.61
C VAL A 99 5.55 1.45 0.41
N TYR A 100 5.98 1.10 -0.81
CA TYR A 100 6.77 -0.10 -1.07
C TYR A 100 8.25 0.25 -1.19
N VAL A 101 9.10 -0.45 -0.45
CA VAL A 101 10.56 -0.30 -0.52
C VAL A 101 11.09 -1.18 -1.66
N ILE A 102 11.50 -0.54 -2.76
CA ILE A 102 12.02 -1.22 -3.97
C ILE A 102 13.46 -1.67 -3.74
N GLU A 103 14.29 -0.82 -3.14
CA GLU A 103 15.71 -1.06 -2.94
C GLU A 103 16.19 -0.35 -1.66
N GLY A 104 17.17 -0.95 -0.98
CA GLY A 104 17.81 -0.39 0.21
C GLY A 104 17.10 -0.71 1.53
N SER A 105 17.54 -0.02 2.57
CA SER A 105 17.01 -0.11 3.93
C SER A 105 17.12 1.25 4.62
N GLY A 106 16.38 1.42 5.70
CA GLY A 106 16.33 2.68 6.41
C GLY A 106 15.60 2.55 7.74
N ILE A 107 15.41 3.69 8.39
CA ILE A 107 14.66 3.83 9.63
C ILE A 107 13.57 4.86 9.42
N ALA A 108 12.36 4.57 9.89
CA ALA A 108 11.24 5.51 9.83
C ALA A 108 10.64 5.75 11.21
N GLY A 109 10.11 6.96 11.39
CA GLY A 109 9.15 7.27 12.43
C GLY A 109 7.80 7.57 11.80
N LEU A 110 6.73 7.02 12.38
CA LEU A 110 5.35 7.44 12.13
C LEU A 110 4.78 7.89 13.47
N LEU A 111 4.58 9.20 13.63
CA LEU A 111 4.09 9.77 14.88
C LEU A 111 2.58 9.56 14.96
N VAL A 112 2.16 8.83 15.99
CA VAL A 112 0.76 8.58 16.32
C VAL A 112 0.30 9.61 17.34
N PRO A 113 -0.67 10.49 17.03
CA PRO A 113 -1.19 11.45 17.99
C PRO A 113 -1.73 10.77 19.26
N GLY A 114 -1.44 11.32 20.43
CA GLY A 114 -1.84 10.77 21.73
C GLY A 114 -0.91 9.70 22.31
N CYS A 115 0.02 9.13 21.52
CA CYS A 115 0.94 8.11 22.01
C CYS A 115 2.18 8.71 22.71
N PRO A 116 2.62 8.13 23.84
CA PRO A 116 3.79 8.62 24.56
C PRO A 116 5.11 8.26 23.86
N GLU A 117 6.16 8.99 24.21
CA GLU A 117 7.54 8.74 23.82
C GLU A 117 8.07 7.44 24.45
N SER A 118 7.79 6.30 23.81
CA SER A 118 8.12 4.97 24.35
C SER A 118 9.61 4.62 24.32
N PHE A 119 10.43 5.32 23.54
CA PHE A 119 11.89 5.15 23.52
C PHE A 119 12.52 6.32 24.26
N GLN A 120 13.21 6.02 25.37
CA GLN A 120 13.72 7.01 26.32
C GLN A 120 15.15 6.66 26.72
N SER A 121 16.01 7.67 26.86
CA SER A 121 17.34 7.52 27.44
C SER A 121 17.57 8.65 28.45
N PHE A 122 17.98 8.27 29.64
CA PHE A 122 18.20 9.16 30.78
C PHE A 122 19.66 9.08 31.21
N GLU A 123 20.20 10.17 31.75
CA GLU A 123 21.52 10.13 32.39
C GLU A 123 21.49 9.23 33.64
N GLU A 124 22.24 8.12 33.61
CA GLU A 124 22.55 7.36 34.82
C GLU A 124 23.44 8.21 35.75
N LYS A 125 22.83 8.86 36.75
CA LYS A 125 23.56 9.48 37.85
C LYS A 125 24.13 8.43 38.83
N GLY A 126 25.11 7.66 38.37
CA GLY A 126 26.15 7.13 39.25
C GLY A 126 26.63 5.69 39.03
N ARG A 127 27.96 5.55 39.04
CA ARG A 127 28.81 4.34 39.27
C ARG A 127 29.00 3.37 38.10
N GLY A 128 30.10 3.58 37.39
CA GLY A 128 30.80 2.54 36.63
C GLY A 128 32.12 3.05 36.05
N ASP A 129 33.26 2.67 36.66
CA ASP A 129 34.58 2.84 36.01
C ASP A 129 34.65 1.90 34.79
N GLY A 130 34.43 2.45 33.60
CA GLY A 130 34.42 1.71 32.34
C GLY A 130 34.84 2.60 31.18
N GLN A 131 35.96 2.26 30.53
CA GLN A 131 36.52 3.08 29.44
C GLN A 131 35.62 3.04 28.20
N GLY A 132 34.95 4.17 27.95
CA GLY A 132 34.21 4.40 26.71
C GLY A 132 33.55 5.78 26.72
N GLN A 133 34.22 6.78 26.14
CA GLN A 133 33.65 8.13 25.97
C GLN A 133 32.52 8.14 24.95
N ARG A 134 31.34 7.64 25.34
CA ARG A 134 30.07 8.06 24.74
C ARG A 134 29.56 9.23 25.58
N GLN A 135 29.38 10.39 24.97
CA GLN A 135 28.67 11.49 25.62
C GLN A 135 27.26 11.01 26.03
N PRO A 136 26.74 11.41 27.19
CA PRO A 136 25.35 11.13 27.55
C PRO A 136 24.43 11.72 26.48
N PHE A 137 23.59 10.86 25.90
CA PHE A 137 22.58 11.23 24.91
C PHE A 137 21.21 11.07 25.57
N THR A 138 20.69 12.16 26.11
CA THR A 138 19.36 12.22 26.74
C THR A 138 18.35 12.64 25.70
N ASP A 139 17.37 11.79 25.43
CA ASP A 139 16.33 12.01 24.43
C ASP A 139 15.07 11.18 24.78
N GLN A 140 13.93 11.55 24.21
CA GLN A 140 12.68 10.80 24.30
C GLN A 140 11.91 10.96 22.98
N HIS A 141 11.54 9.83 22.36
CA HIS A 141 10.73 9.85 21.15
C HIS A 141 9.80 8.62 21.05
N GLN A 142 8.79 8.69 20.19
CA GLN A 142 7.94 7.54 19.88
C GLN A 142 8.73 6.40 19.21
N LYS A 143 8.13 5.20 19.17
CA LYS A 143 8.69 4.00 18.53
C LYS A 143 9.06 4.28 17.07
N ILE A 144 10.35 4.13 16.76
CA ILE A 144 10.86 4.08 15.39
C ILE A 144 11.02 2.62 14.96
N PHE A 145 11.06 2.38 13.65
CA PHE A 145 11.25 1.04 13.10
C PHE A 145 12.24 1.05 11.93
N ASP A 146 13.14 0.06 11.93
CA ASP A 146 13.92 -0.30 10.76
C ASP A 146 13.01 -0.90 9.68
N PHE A 147 13.32 -0.65 8.42
CA PHE A 147 12.65 -1.20 7.24
C PHE A 147 13.68 -1.58 6.16
N ARG A 148 13.28 -2.44 5.23
CA ARG A 148 14.13 -2.95 4.15
C ARG A 148 13.34 -3.22 2.86
N GLN A 149 14.08 -3.46 1.78
CA GLN A 149 13.54 -3.94 0.51
C GLN A 149 12.46 -5.01 0.71
N GLY A 150 11.34 -4.83 0.02
CA GLY A 150 10.18 -5.70 0.10
C GLY A 150 9.16 -5.33 1.18
N ASP A 151 9.45 -4.38 2.06
CA ASP A 151 8.47 -3.89 3.03
C ASP A 151 7.40 -3.01 2.36
N ILE A 152 6.14 -3.28 2.69
CA ILE A 152 5.05 -2.31 2.61
C ILE A 152 4.95 -1.61 3.95
N ILE A 153 4.92 -0.28 3.95
CA ILE A 153 4.69 0.59 5.12
C ILE A 153 3.36 1.32 4.93
N ALA A 154 2.48 1.22 5.92
CA ALA A 154 1.16 1.82 5.96
C ALA A 154 1.21 3.22 6.59
N VAL A 155 0.73 4.24 5.87
CA VAL A 155 0.77 5.65 6.30
C VAL A 155 -0.65 6.24 6.30
N PRO A 156 -1.27 6.49 7.47
CA PRO A 156 -2.56 7.15 7.56
C PRO A 156 -2.52 8.64 7.15
N ALA A 157 -3.65 9.15 6.67
CA ALA A 157 -3.85 10.60 6.51
C ALA A 157 -3.69 11.31 7.86
N GLY A 158 -3.07 12.50 7.84
CA GLY A 158 -2.80 13.34 9.00
C GLY A 158 -1.61 12.93 9.87
N PHE A 159 -1.05 11.72 9.69
CA PHE A 159 0.04 11.23 10.54
C PHE A 159 1.40 11.75 10.06
N VAL A 160 2.16 12.32 10.99
CA VAL A 160 3.50 12.86 10.70
C VAL A 160 4.48 11.69 10.52
N HIS A 161 5.27 11.72 9.46
CA HIS A 161 6.25 10.68 9.19
C HIS A 161 7.52 11.25 8.55
N TRP A 162 8.62 10.54 8.77
CA TRP A 162 9.95 10.83 8.25
C TRP A 162 10.70 9.51 8.05
N CYS A 163 11.73 9.51 7.21
CA CYS A 163 12.63 8.36 7.11
C CYS A 163 14.08 8.76 6.83
N TYR A 164 15.01 7.95 7.33
CA TYR A 164 16.44 8.13 7.22
C TYR A 164 17.08 6.91 6.57
N ASN A 165 17.84 7.12 5.50
CA ASN A 165 18.63 6.07 4.87
C ASN A 165 19.95 5.89 5.64
N ASN A 166 20.00 4.86 6.48
CA ASN A 166 21.22 4.43 7.19
C ASN A 166 21.98 3.28 6.50
N GLY A 167 21.64 2.94 5.25
CA GLY A 167 22.37 1.97 4.43
C GLY A 167 23.39 2.64 3.51
N ASP A 168 24.28 1.83 2.91
CA ASP A 168 25.37 2.29 2.03
C ASP A 168 24.93 2.59 0.58
N HIS A 169 23.70 2.21 0.22
CA HIS A 169 23.13 2.35 -1.12
C HIS A 169 21.94 3.32 -1.13
N PRO A 170 21.56 3.90 -2.30
CA PRO A 170 20.34 4.68 -2.41
C PRO A 170 19.10 3.88 -2.01
N LEU A 171 18.27 4.47 -1.16
CA LEU A 171 16.95 3.94 -0.81
C LEU A 171 15.97 4.36 -1.92
N VAL A 172 15.31 3.40 -2.55
CA VAL A 172 14.30 3.64 -3.59
C VAL A 172 12.94 3.16 -3.12
N THR A 173 11.92 4.03 -3.15
CA THR A 173 10.56 3.70 -2.75
C THR A 173 9.54 4.14 -3.80
N ILE A 174 8.41 3.44 -3.85
CA ILE A 174 7.22 3.84 -4.61
C ILE A 174 6.04 3.95 -3.64
N THR A 175 5.38 5.10 -3.63
CA THR A 175 4.30 5.45 -2.71
C THR A 175 3.02 5.64 -3.49
N LEU A 176 1.98 4.86 -3.17
CA LEU A 176 0.61 5.12 -3.63
C LEU A 176 -0.16 5.86 -2.53
N LEU A 177 -0.89 6.90 -2.95
CA LEU A 177 -1.71 7.77 -2.10
C LEU A 177 -3.14 7.75 -2.63
N ASP A 178 -4.10 7.33 -1.81
CA ASP A 178 -5.52 7.32 -2.16
C ASP A 178 -6.12 8.70 -1.97
N THR A 179 -6.27 9.44 -3.07
CA THR A 179 -6.91 10.75 -3.08
C THR A 179 -8.43 10.66 -2.97
N SER A 180 -9.01 9.49 -3.24
CA SER A 180 -10.44 9.22 -3.21
C SER A 180 -10.96 8.69 -1.87
N SER A 181 -10.05 8.41 -0.94
CA SER A 181 -10.32 7.87 0.39
C SER A 181 -11.29 8.73 1.19
N SER A 182 -12.18 8.10 1.96
CA SER A 182 -13.03 8.80 2.94
C SER A 182 -12.25 9.48 4.07
N ALA A 183 -10.96 9.16 4.24
CA ALA A 183 -10.06 9.87 5.14
C ALA A 183 -9.64 11.26 4.59
N ASN A 184 -9.72 11.47 3.27
CA ASN A 184 -9.44 12.74 2.62
C ASN A 184 -10.71 13.58 2.48
N GLN A 185 -10.94 14.48 3.43
CA GLN A 185 -12.14 15.33 3.47
C GLN A 185 -12.00 16.67 2.73
N LEU A 186 -10.91 16.88 1.99
CA LEU A 186 -10.64 18.13 1.27
C LEU A 186 -11.20 18.09 -0.15
N ASP A 187 -10.45 17.48 -1.07
CA ASP A 187 -10.77 17.26 -2.48
C ASP A 187 -9.79 16.22 -3.05
N SER A 188 -9.94 15.82 -4.31
CA SER A 188 -9.12 14.81 -4.99
C SER A 188 -7.63 15.16 -5.18
N THR A 189 -7.15 16.30 -4.67
CA THR A 189 -5.73 16.68 -4.73
C THR A 189 -4.96 16.14 -3.52
N HIS A 190 -3.85 15.43 -3.77
CA HIS A 190 -2.88 15.13 -2.72
C HIS A 190 -2.14 16.41 -2.29
N ARG A 191 -2.06 16.64 -0.97
CA ARG A 191 -1.36 17.77 -0.34
C ARG A 191 -0.35 17.24 0.67
N GLN A 192 0.89 17.66 0.49
CA GLN A 192 1.98 17.38 1.41
C GLN A 192 2.19 18.59 2.34
N PHE A 193 1.95 18.38 3.62
CA PHE A 193 2.09 19.39 4.68
C PHE A 193 3.45 19.18 5.35
N MET A 194 4.42 20.04 5.02
CA MET A 194 5.80 19.92 5.52
C MET A 194 5.97 20.65 6.86
N LEU A 195 6.60 20.01 7.84
CA LEU A 195 6.94 20.64 9.13
C LEU A 195 8.30 21.35 9.09
N ALA A 196 9.22 20.84 8.27
CA ALA A 196 10.54 21.43 7.98
C ALA A 196 10.85 21.35 6.47
N GLY A 197 11.79 22.17 6.01
CA GLY A 197 12.23 22.20 4.60
C GLY A 197 11.36 23.05 3.68
N SER A 198 11.52 22.84 2.37
CA SER A 198 10.72 23.52 1.35
C SER A 198 10.53 22.64 0.11
N ARG A 199 9.57 23.00 -0.74
CA ARG A 199 9.42 22.42 -2.07
C ARG A 199 9.76 23.46 -3.13
N GLN A 200 10.92 23.30 -3.77
CA GLN A 200 11.29 24.13 -4.91
C GLN A 200 10.32 23.93 -6.09
N LYS A 201 10.14 24.96 -6.92
CA LYS A 201 9.30 24.88 -8.12
C LYS A 201 9.94 23.97 -9.17
N GLY A 202 9.31 22.81 -9.40
CA GLY A 202 9.44 22.10 -10.67
C GLY A 202 8.70 22.83 -11.79
N GLU A 203 8.96 22.47 -13.05
CA GLU A 203 8.49 23.19 -14.26
C GLU A 203 6.98 23.03 -14.58
N SER A 204 6.12 22.77 -13.60
CA SER A 204 4.68 22.63 -13.81
C SER A 204 3.94 23.98 -13.76
N LYS A 205 3.33 24.38 -14.88
CA LYS A 205 2.52 25.62 -15.02
C LYS A 205 1.14 25.57 -14.34
N GLN A 206 0.85 24.58 -13.49
CA GLN A 206 -0.44 24.45 -12.79
C GLN A 206 -0.30 24.76 -11.30
N GLY A 207 -0.70 25.98 -10.93
CA GLY A 207 -1.39 26.34 -9.68
C GLY A 207 -0.69 26.16 -8.33
N SER A 208 0.33 25.31 -8.19
CA SER A 208 0.95 25.01 -6.91
C SER A 208 1.86 26.15 -6.46
N SER A 209 1.42 26.88 -5.44
CA SER A 209 2.23 27.89 -4.76
C SER A 209 3.55 27.28 -4.28
N SER A 210 4.65 28.03 -4.41
CA SER A 210 5.92 27.69 -3.78
C SER A 210 5.71 27.54 -2.27
N GLY A 211 5.73 26.30 -1.78
CA GLY A 211 5.43 25.97 -0.41
C GLY A 211 6.70 25.79 0.41
N GLY A 212 6.95 26.73 1.31
CA GLY A 212 7.78 26.45 2.49
C GLY A 212 7.00 25.58 3.49
N HIS A 213 7.70 25.01 4.46
CA HIS A 213 7.06 24.35 5.59
C HIS A 213 6.08 25.24 6.36
N LEU A 214 5.08 24.62 6.99
CA LEU A 214 3.90 25.27 7.55
C LEU A 214 4.20 26.37 8.57
N LEU A 215 5.26 26.20 9.37
CA LEU A 215 5.56 27.11 10.47
C LEU A 215 5.85 28.55 9.99
N ARG A 216 6.24 28.73 8.72
CA ARG A 216 6.46 30.05 8.09
C ARG A 216 5.19 30.89 7.93
N ALA A 217 4.01 30.27 7.98
CA ALA A 217 2.73 30.95 7.80
C ALA A 217 2.19 31.59 9.09
N PHE A 218 2.78 31.28 10.25
CA PHE A 218 2.35 31.82 11.54
C PHE A 218 3.11 33.11 11.90
N ASP A 219 2.45 33.97 12.66
CA ASP A 219 3.13 35.08 13.34
C ASP A 219 4.25 34.55 14.24
N THR A 220 5.45 35.11 14.09
CA THR A 220 6.67 34.64 14.76
C THR A 220 6.54 34.71 16.27
N LYS A 221 5.94 35.78 16.80
CA LYS A 221 5.80 35.99 18.24
C LYS A 221 4.76 35.02 18.83
N LEU A 222 3.61 34.88 18.17
CA LEU A 222 2.59 33.90 18.55
C LEU A 222 3.15 32.46 18.53
N LEU A 223 3.96 32.11 17.53
CA LEU A 223 4.63 30.81 17.45
C LEU A 223 5.65 30.62 18.58
N ALA A 224 6.43 31.66 18.91
CA ALA A 224 7.38 31.63 20.02
C ALA A 224 6.68 31.42 21.37
N GLU A 225 5.59 32.16 21.62
CA GLU A 225 4.75 32.03 22.82
C GLU A 225 4.12 30.63 22.92
N ALA A 226 3.55 30.11 21.82
CA ALA A 226 2.91 28.79 21.80
C ALA A 226 3.89 27.62 21.98
N LEU A 227 5.14 27.77 21.52
CA LEU A 227 6.20 26.77 21.70
C LEU A 227 6.98 26.94 23.02
N GLY A 228 6.79 28.04 23.75
CA GLY A 228 7.56 28.36 24.97
C GLY A 228 9.04 28.64 24.71
N VAL A 229 9.39 29.22 23.56
CA VAL A 229 10.78 29.48 23.14
C VAL A 229 11.07 30.98 22.92
N PRO A 230 12.35 31.41 22.93
CA PRO A 230 12.71 32.77 22.52
C PRO A 230 12.31 33.06 21.07
N GLU A 231 11.94 34.30 20.77
CA GLU A 231 11.50 34.70 19.43
C GLU A 231 12.60 34.44 18.37
N GLU A 232 13.88 34.62 18.73
CA GLU A 232 15.00 34.35 17.83
C GLU A 232 15.12 32.86 17.46
N LEU A 233 14.57 31.95 18.26
CA LEU A 233 14.49 30.53 17.93
C LEU A 233 13.29 30.24 17.01
N ALA A 234 12.14 30.86 17.24
CA ALA A 234 11.01 30.79 16.30
C ALA A 234 11.41 31.37 14.93
N GLN A 235 12.08 32.52 14.90
CA GLN A 235 12.66 33.12 13.68
C GLN A 235 13.66 32.20 12.98
N LYS A 236 14.45 31.40 13.71
CA LYS A 236 15.35 30.39 13.12
C LYS A 236 14.59 29.23 12.50
N ILE A 237 13.56 28.73 13.18
CA ILE A 237 12.73 27.63 12.70
C ILE A 237 11.96 28.04 11.44
N GLN A 238 11.49 29.29 11.34
CA GLN A 238 10.77 29.84 10.18
C GLN A 238 11.68 30.22 8.98
N ARG A 239 12.99 29.95 9.02
CA ARG A 239 13.89 30.29 7.90
C ARG A 239 13.60 29.44 6.67
N GLU A 240 13.80 30.05 5.50
CA GLU A 240 13.75 29.29 4.25
C GLU A 240 14.95 28.36 4.15
N ASP A 241 14.67 27.07 3.94
CA ASP A 241 15.69 26.05 3.70
C ASP A 241 15.62 25.61 2.24
N SER A 242 16.65 25.97 1.47
CA SER A 242 16.75 25.66 0.04
C SER A 242 17.10 24.20 -0.25
N ARG A 243 17.38 23.37 0.77
CA ARG A 243 17.82 21.97 0.62
C ARG A 243 16.69 21.01 0.21
N GLY A 244 15.44 21.45 0.24
CA GLY A 244 14.29 20.71 -0.28
C GLY A 244 13.55 19.87 0.77
N GLU A 245 13.04 18.70 0.38
CA GLU A 245 12.34 17.75 1.26
C GLU A 245 13.23 16.61 1.78
N MET A 246 14.48 16.52 1.30
CA MET A 246 15.47 15.52 1.73
C MET A 246 16.82 16.20 2.02
N VAL A 247 17.32 16.08 3.24
CA VAL A 247 18.57 16.73 3.70
C VAL A 247 19.64 15.70 4.07
N MET A 248 20.92 16.07 3.92
CA MET A 248 22.04 15.21 4.28
C MET A 248 22.40 15.33 5.76
N VAL A 249 22.59 14.20 6.44
CA VAL A 249 23.02 14.14 7.84
C VAL A 249 24.50 13.76 7.90
N SER A 250 25.38 14.75 8.03
CA SER A 250 26.84 14.59 7.90
C SER A 250 27.50 13.70 8.96
N GLU A 251 27.00 13.70 10.19
CA GLU A 251 27.54 12.88 11.30
C GLU A 251 26.77 11.57 11.54
N GLY A 252 25.80 11.26 10.68
CA GLY A 252 24.81 10.21 10.92
C GLY A 252 23.75 10.59 11.97
N LEU A 253 22.54 10.03 11.82
CA LEU A 253 21.40 10.36 12.67
C LEU A 253 21.47 9.63 14.03
N LYS A 254 21.77 10.40 15.09
CA LYS A 254 21.79 9.96 16.50
C LYS A 254 20.34 9.79 16.99
N LEU A 255 19.98 8.58 17.43
CA LEU A 255 18.63 8.18 17.86
C LEU A 255 18.72 7.13 18.96
N ILE A 256 17.68 7.02 19.80
CA ILE A 256 17.53 5.88 20.72
C ILE A 256 17.00 4.68 19.92
N ARG A 257 17.67 3.53 20.05
CA ARG A 257 17.30 2.28 19.38
C ARG A 257 17.44 1.11 20.36
N SER A 258 16.54 0.14 20.25
CA SER A 258 16.73 -1.15 20.92
C SER A 258 18.01 -1.80 20.39
N SER A 259 18.85 -2.34 21.28
CA SER A 259 20.16 -2.88 20.92
C SER A 259 20.08 -4.33 20.42
N SER A 260 19.20 -4.61 19.45
CA SER A 260 19.12 -5.95 18.84
C SER A 260 20.22 -6.16 17.79
N ARG A 261 21.39 -6.58 18.26
CA ARG A 261 22.45 -7.18 17.44
C ARG A 261 22.21 -8.68 17.27
N ASN A 262 21.09 -9.08 16.65
CA ASN A 262 20.98 -10.24 15.73
C ASN A 262 19.51 -10.63 15.44
N SER A 263 19.31 -11.17 14.24
CA SER A 263 18.10 -11.87 13.80
C SER A 263 16.82 -11.01 13.60
N GLY A 264 16.60 -10.59 12.35
CA GLY A 264 15.33 -9.98 11.89
C GLY A 264 14.12 -10.93 11.86
N GLY A 265 14.11 -11.96 12.71
CA GLY A 265 12.96 -12.80 13.02
C GLY A 265 12.48 -12.64 14.46
N GLU A 266 13.33 -12.14 15.37
CA GLU A 266 12.94 -11.89 16.77
C GLU A 266 12.02 -10.66 16.89
N GLU A 267 12.27 -9.57 16.13
CA GLU A 267 11.36 -8.41 16.09
C GLU A 267 9.93 -8.78 15.68
N GLU A 268 9.76 -9.68 14.70
CA GLU A 268 8.42 -10.11 14.28
C GLU A 268 7.74 -10.96 15.37
N ALA A 269 8.51 -11.80 16.08
CA ALA A 269 8.02 -12.65 17.17
C ALA A 269 7.72 -11.89 18.47
N GLU A 270 8.49 -10.86 18.81
CA GLU A 270 8.22 -9.97 19.95
C GLU A 270 6.95 -9.15 19.70
N HIS A 271 6.80 -8.57 18.51
CA HIS A 271 5.62 -7.76 18.18
C HIS A 271 4.33 -8.61 18.11
N GLU A 272 4.42 -9.88 17.69
CA GLU A 272 3.30 -10.84 17.75
C GLU A 272 2.88 -11.16 19.19
N ARG A 273 3.83 -11.22 20.14
CA ARG A 273 3.52 -11.35 21.58
C ARG A 273 2.85 -10.09 22.11
N GLU A 274 3.42 -8.90 21.84
CA GLU A 274 2.82 -7.62 22.24
C GLU A 274 1.37 -7.46 21.74
N THR A 275 1.06 -7.85 20.50
CA THR A 275 -0.33 -7.79 19.98
C THR A 275 -1.28 -8.84 20.56
N ARG A 276 -0.78 -9.98 21.07
CA ARG A 276 -1.60 -10.97 21.78
C ARG A 276 -1.91 -10.54 23.20
N ASP A 277 -0.92 -10.04 23.93
CA ASP A 277 -1.09 -9.62 25.31
C ASP A 277 -1.83 -8.27 25.45
N SER A 278 -1.82 -7.43 24.41
CA SER A 278 -2.58 -6.17 24.37
C SER A 278 -4.05 -6.31 23.94
N ALA A 279 -4.53 -7.53 23.66
CA ALA A 279 -5.92 -7.77 23.23
C ALA A 279 -6.93 -7.84 24.40
N GLY A 280 -6.44 -7.85 25.65
CA GLY A 280 -7.25 -7.67 26.85
C GLY A 280 -7.05 -6.29 27.46
N ASP A 281 -8.15 -5.58 27.72
CA ASP A 281 -8.25 -4.47 28.66
C ASP A 281 -7.39 -3.21 28.38
N ARG A 282 -7.67 -2.51 27.26
CA ARG A 282 -7.23 -1.12 27.03
C ARG A 282 -8.40 -0.21 26.67
N ASN A 283 -8.51 0.92 27.36
CA ASN A 283 -9.65 1.84 27.30
C ASN A 283 -9.30 3.11 26.49
N GLY A 284 -9.02 2.94 25.20
CA GLY A 284 -8.80 4.07 24.31
C GLY A 284 -8.63 3.66 22.85
N LEU A 285 -9.29 4.40 21.94
CA LEU A 285 -9.07 4.22 20.49
C LEU A 285 -7.67 4.69 20.06
N GLU A 286 -7.02 5.52 20.88
CA GLU A 286 -5.67 6.04 20.72
C GLU A 286 -4.61 5.05 21.24
N GLU A 287 -4.81 4.46 22.42
CA GLU A 287 -3.91 3.43 22.98
C GLU A 287 -3.78 2.19 22.08
N ALA A 288 -4.87 1.83 21.40
CA ALA A 288 -4.84 0.80 20.37
C ALA A 288 -3.94 1.20 19.18
N LEU A 289 -4.02 2.47 18.73
CA LEU A 289 -3.22 2.99 17.60
C LEU A 289 -1.71 2.95 17.88
N CYS A 290 -1.28 3.18 19.12
CA CYS A 290 0.13 3.13 19.51
C CYS A 290 0.81 1.76 19.27
N ALA A 291 0.02 0.68 19.24
CA ALA A 291 0.52 -0.70 19.14
C ALA A 291 0.35 -1.32 17.74
N TYR A 292 -0.16 -0.59 16.73
CA TYR A 292 -0.36 -1.17 15.40
C TYR A 292 0.96 -1.52 14.74
N ARG A 293 1.04 -2.75 14.20
CA ARG A 293 2.03 -3.11 13.19
C ARG A 293 1.80 -2.25 11.95
N LEU A 294 2.79 -1.43 11.59
CA LEU A 294 2.75 -0.49 10.46
C LEU A 294 3.38 -1.04 9.18
N ARG A 295 4.21 -2.09 9.28
CA ARG A 295 4.92 -2.68 8.13
C ARG A 295 4.76 -4.19 8.00
N GLN A 296 4.81 -4.68 6.77
CA GLN A 296 4.89 -6.11 6.44
C GLN A 296 5.82 -6.32 5.23
N ASN A 297 6.78 -7.24 5.34
CA ASN A 297 7.57 -7.66 4.19
C ASN A 297 6.73 -8.58 3.30
N ILE A 298 6.74 -8.34 1.99
CA ILE A 298 6.00 -9.13 0.99
C ILE A 298 6.89 -9.74 -0.10
N ASP A 299 8.21 -9.51 -0.03
CA ASP A 299 9.19 -9.95 -1.04
C ASP A 299 9.89 -11.29 -0.68
N ASN A 300 9.40 -11.98 0.35
CA ASN A 300 9.92 -13.27 0.77
C ASN A 300 9.15 -14.43 0.09
N PRO A 301 9.78 -15.21 -0.82
CA PRO A 301 9.10 -16.32 -1.51
C PRO A 301 8.67 -17.46 -0.57
N ARG A 302 9.20 -17.53 0.67
CA ARG A 302 8.75 -18.49 1.70
C ARG A 302 7.41 -18.12 2.33
N GLN A 303 6.94 -16.88 2.14
CA GLN A 303 5.67 -16.34 2.63
C GLN A 303 4.65 -16.14 1.49
N ALA A 304 4.93 -16.65 0.29
CA ALA A 304 4.05 -16.56 -0.86
C ALA A 304 2.76 -17.38 -0.67
N ASP A 305 1.62 -16.79 -1.03
CA ASP A 305 0.31 -17.45 -0.99
C ASP A 305 0.12 -18.42 -2.17
N TYR A 306 0.75 -18.11 -3.30
CA TYR A 306 0.81 -18.98 -4.48
C TYR A 306 2.26 -19.11 -4.95
N PHE A 307 2.72 -20.33 -5.16
CA PHE A 307 4.08 -20.64 -5.58
C PHE A 307 4.08 -21.77 -6.61
N ASN A 308 4.68 -21.54 -7.77
CA ASN A 308 4.83 -22.52 -8.84
C ASN A 308 6.33 -22.71 -9.19
N PRO A 309 6.86 -23.93 -8.95
CA PRO A 309 8.06 -24.55 -9.50
C PRO A 309 8.82 -23.82 -10.60
N GLN A 310 8.09 -23.55 -11.68
CA GLN A 310 8.59 -23.22 -13.01
C GLN A 310 8.07 -21.88 -13.52
N ALA A 311 7.11 -21.25 -12.81
CA ALA A 311 6.41 -20.08 -13.30
C ALA A 311 6.59 -18.83 -12.43
N GLY A 312 6.69 -18.94 -11.10
CA GLY A 312 6.78 -17.76 -10.25
C GLY A 312 6.08 -17.89 -8.90
N TRP A 313 5.85 -16.76 -8.24
CA TRP A 313 5.13 -16.68 -6.97
C TRP A 313 4.39 -15.34 -6.78
N ILE A 314 3.38 -15.36 -5.90
CA ILE A 314 2.54 -14.22 -5.52
C ILE A 314 2.41 -14.18 -3.99
N THR A 315 2.61 -13.00 -3.41
CA THR A 315 2.28 -12.69 -2.01
C THR A 315 1.21 -11.60 -2.00
N LYS A 316 0.03 -11.90 -1.44
CA LYS A 316 -1.07 -10.95 -1.19
C LYS A 316 -0.95 -10.41 0.24
N LEU A 317 -1.21 -9.11 0.41
CA LEU A 317 -1.16 -8.40 1.68
C LEU A 317 -2.49 -7.69 1.92
N SER A 318 -3.29 -8.20 2.84
CA SER A 318 -4.62 -7.71 3.18
C SER A 318 -4.72 -7.35 4.68
N ALA A 319 -5.87 -6.82 5.10
CA ALA A 319 -6.17 -6.52 6.51
C ALA A 319 -6.14 -7.72 7.48
N GLN A 320 -5.98 -8.95 6.98
CA GLN A 320 -5.69 -10.13 7.79
C GLN A 320 -4.21 -10.24 8.19
N LYS A 321 -3.29 -9.85 7.30
CA LYS A 321 -1.83 -9.89 7.54
C LYS A 321 -1.30 -8.59 8.15
N LEU A 322 -1.94 -7.45 7.85
CA LEU A 322 -1.54 -6.12 8.35
C LEU A 322 -2.80 -5.33 8.76
N PRO A 323 -3.25 -5.39 10.04
CA PRO A 323 -4.57 -4.91 10.46
C PRO A 323 -4.88 -3.43 10.18
N ILE A 324 -3.87 -2.55 10.15
CA ILE A 324 -4.03 -1.11 9.83
C ILE A 324 -4.64 -0.89 8.44
N LEU A 325 -4.47 -1.84 7.52
CA LEU A 325 -5.04 -1.77 6.17
C LEU A 325 -6.56 -1.64 6.16
N ARG A 326 -7.27 -2.19 7.17
CA ARG A 326 -8.72 -2.00 7.33
C ARG A 326 -9.13 -0.54 7.55
N ARG A 327 -8.25 0.26 8.17
CA ARG A 327 -8.45 1.71 8.36
C ARG A 327 -8.07 2.50 7.11
N LEU A 328 -7.06 2.05 6.36
CA LEU A 328 -6.65 2.70 5.11
C LEU A 328 -7.57 2.38 3.92
N ARG A 329 -8.29 1.25 3.96
CA ARG A 329 -9.04 0.68 2.82
C ARG A 329 -8.15 0.35 1.62
N LEU A 330 -6.92 -0.11 1.88
CA LEU A 330 -5.91 -0.43 0.87
C LEU A 330 -5.30 -1.82 1.09
N SER A 331 -4.95 -2.52 0.02
CA SER A 331 -4.16 -3.76 0.07
C SER A 331 -3.04 -3.74 -0.95
N ALA A 332 -2.14 -4.73 -0.91
CA ALA A 332 -1.05 -4.85 -1.85
C ALA A 332 -0.81 -6.29 -2.30
N ARG A 333 -0.03 -6.45 -3.38
CA ARG A 333 0.45 -7.71 -3.91
C ARG A 333 1.88 -7.55 -4.39
N ARG A 334 2.72 -8.54 -4.10
CA ARG A 334 4.01 -8.75 -4.77
C ARG A 334 3.87 -9.91 -5.74
N GLY A 335 4.44 -9.76 -6.93
CA GLY A 335 4.49 -10.85 -7.91
C GLY A 335 5.83 -10.95 -8.61
N VAL A 336 6.30 -12.18 -8.77
CA VAL A 336 7.53 -12.53 -9.50
C VAL A 336 7.19 -13.66 -10.47
N MET A 337 7.38 -13.39 -11.75
CA MET A 337 7.18 -14.32 -12.85
C MET A 337 8.52 -14.66 -13.51
N ARG A 338 8.73 -15.95 -13.74
CA ARG A 338 9.86 -16.47 -14.52
C ARG A 338 9.69 -16.16 -16.01
N PRO A 339 10.77 -16.27 -16.81
CA PRO A 339 10.71 -16.10 -18.25
C PRO A 339 9.56 -16.87 -18.90
N ARG A 340 8.75 -16.20 -19.73
CA ARG A 340 7.57 -16.77 -20.44
C ARG A 340 6.46 -17.36 -19.55
N ALA A 341 6.51 -17.14 -18.23
CA ALA A 341 5.36 -17.45 -17.36
C ALA A 341 4.16 -16.55 -17.70
N THR A 342 2.97 -17.00 -17.34
CA THR A 342 1.72 -16.25 -17.61
C THR A 342 0.91 -16.10 -16.33
N LEU A 343 0.53 -14.87 -15.97
CA LEU A 343 -0.48 -14.64 -14.94
C LEU A 343 -1.85 -15.05 -15.49
N ALA A 344 -2.64 -15.76 -14.67
CA ALA A 344 -4.00 -16.14 -15.03
C ALA A 344 -4.80 -14.92 -15.50
N PRO A 345 -5.56 -15.01 -16.61
CA PRO A 345 -6.44 -13.91 -17.02
C PRO A 345 -7.45 -13.69 -15.89
N GLN A 346 -7.51 -12.48 -15.35
CA GLN A 346 -8.28 -12.20 -14.13
C GLN A 346 -8.82 -10.77 -14.10
N TRP A 347 -9.84 -10.55 -13.28
CA TRP A 347 -10.33 -9.23 -12.90
C TRP A 347 -10.43 -9.11 -11.38
N VAL A 348 -10.55 -7.88 -10.89
CA VAL A 348 -10.66 -7.60 -9.45
C VAL A 348 -12.05 -7.05 -9.15
N ILE A 349 -12.75 -7.70 -8.22
CA ILE A 349 -14.20 -7.52 -8.00
C ILE A 349 -14.51 -6.20 -7.30
N ASN A 350 -13.63 -5.75 -6.40
CA ASN A 350 -13.90 -4.68 -5.42
C ASN A 350 -12.78 -3.63 -5.29
N ALA A 351 -11.82 -3.58 -6.22
CA ALA A 351 -10.72 -2.62 -6.21
C ALA A 351 -10.18 -2.32 -7.63
N HIS A 352 -9.54 -1.16 -7.80
CA HIS A 352 -8.63 -0.90 -8.91
C HIS A 352 -7.24 -1.44 -8.56
N ASP A 353 -6.51 -1.93 -9.56
CA ASP A 353 -5.13 -2.40 -9.45
C ASP A 353 -4.15 -1.38 -10.02
N ILE A 354 -3.19 -0.95 -9.22
CA ILE A 354 -2.13 -0.03 -9.61
C ILE A 354 -0.82 -0.79 -9.62
N VAL A 355 -0.40 -1.23 -10.80
CA VAL A 355 0.75 -2.11 -11.04
C VAL A 355 1.99 -1.27 -11.31
N TYR A 356 3.03 -1.38 -10.49
CA TYR A 356 4.34 -0.78 -10.73
C TYR A 356 5.39 -1.88 -10.94
N VAL A 357 6.12 -1.82 -12.06
CA VAL A 357 7.12 -2.83 -12.41
C VAL A 357 8.44 -2.53 -11.71
N THR A 358 8.87 -3.46 -10.85
CA THR A 358 10.12 -3.34 -10.09
C THR A 358 11.32 -3.84 -10.90
N LYS A 359 11.14 -4.86 -11.75
CA LYS A 359 12.20 -5.41 -12.61
C LYS A 359 11.66 -6.20 -13.81
N GLY A 360 12.43 -6.21 -14.89
CA GLY A 360 12.11 -6.95 -16.12
C GLY A 360 10.98 -6.32 -16.93
N ARG A 361 10.29 -7.13 -17.75
CA ARG A 361 9.16 -6.67 -18.58
C ARG A 361 8.18 -7.79 -18.95
N ALA A 362 6.97 -7.40 -19.29
CA ALA A 362 5.90 -8.31 -19.71
C ALA A 362 5.01 -7.66 -20.78
N ARG A 363 4.46 -8.48 -21.68
CA ARG A 363 3.27 -8.08 -22.44
C ARG A 363 2.04 -8.14 -21.54
N VAL A 364 1.29 -7.04 -21.51
CA VAL A 364 0.04 -6.90 -20.79
C VAL A 364 -1.07 -6.61 -21.80
N GLN A 365 -2.21 -7.28 -21.64
CA GLN A 365 -3.46 -6.91 -22.29
C GLN A 365 -4.52 -6.62 -21.24
N VAL A 366 -5.33 -5.58 -21.46
CA VAL A 366 -6.45 -5.20 -20.60
C VAL A 366 -7.70 -5.01 -21.45
N ALA A 367 -8.78 -5.69 -21.08
CA ALA A 367 -10.08 -5.60 -21.73
C ALA A 367 -11.11 -4.89 -20.85
N SER A 368 -11.94 -4.08 -21.51
CA SER A 368 -13.09 -3.36 -20.95
C SER A 368 -14.37 -4.22 -20.93
N ASP A 369 -15.42 -3.71 -20.30
CA ASP A 369 -16.78 -4.25 -20.30
C ASP A 369 -17.40 -4.33 -21.71
N GLU A 370 -17.02 -3.44 -22.62
CA GLU A 370 -17.39 -3.49 -24.04
C GLU A 370 -16.67 -4.62 -24.83
N GLY A 371 -15.83 -5.43 -24.17
CA GLY A 371 -15.02 -6.48 -24.82
C GLY A 371 -13.87 -5.96 -25.68
N ARG A 372 -13.62 -4.64 -25.67
CA ARG A 372 -12.51 -3.99 -26.39
C ARG A 372 -11.23 -4.07 -25.57
N ALA A 373 -10.12 -4.43 -26.20
CA ALA A 373 -8.78 -4.32 -25.62
C ALA A 373 -8.37 -2.84 -25.54
N VAL A 374 -8.43 -2.26 -24.34
CA VAL A 374 -8.03 -0.87 -24.05
C VAL A 374 -6.53 -0.74 -23.80
N HIS A 375 -5.85 -1.87 -23.57
CA HIS A 375 -4.40 -1.98 -23.58
C HIS A 375 -3.99 -3.29 -24.29
N ASP A 376 -3.00 -3.18 -25.17
CA ASP A 376 -2.16 -4.30 -25.62
C ASP A 376 -0.77 -3.71 -25.85
N GLY A 377 0.18 -4.06 -24.98
CA GLY A 377 1.48 -3.43 -24.98
C GLY A 377 2.45 -4.09 -24.02
N GLU A 378 3.68 -3.60 -24.02
CA GLU A 378 4.73 -4.05 -23.13
C GLU A 378 4.87 -3.08 -21.95
N LEU A 379 5.00 -3.62 -20.75
CA LEU A 379 5.21 -2.86 -19.52
C LEU A 379 6.59 -3.24 -18.94
N ARG A 380 7.46 -2.23 -18.77
CA ARG A 380 8.86 -2.37 -18.37
C ARG A 380 9.13 -1.81 -16.98
N GLN A 381 10.24 -2.23 -16.37
CA GLN A 381 10.77 -1.69 -15.12
C GLN A 381 10.66 -0.15 -15.03
N GLY A 382 10.14 0.34 -13.90
CA GLY A 382 9.94 1.75 -13.64
C GLY A 382 8.63 2.34 -14.20
N GLN A 383 7.90 1.59 -15.02
CA GLN A 383 6.57 2.00 -15.50
C GLN A 383 5.45 1.57 -14.55
N LEU A 384 4.33 2.28 -14.67
CA LEU A 384 3.09 2.05 -13.92
C LEU A 384 1.90 1.85 -14.86
N LEU A 385 1.03 0.89 -14.57
CA LEU A 385 -0.23 0.65 -15.27
C LEU A 385 -1.38 0.57 -14.27
N VAL A 386 -2.52 1.16 -14.62
CA VAL A 386 -3.77 0.97 -13.86
C VAL A 386 -4.65 -0.03 -14.59
N VAL A 387 -5.17 -1.03 -13.88
CA VAL A 387 -6.26 -1.90 -14.32
C VAL A 387 -7.48 -1.55 -13.46
N PRO A 388 -8.53 -0.93 -14.03
CA PRO A 388 -9.72 -0.59 -13.25
C PRO A 388 -10.46 -1.82 -12.70
N GLN A 389 -11.28 -1.60 -11.67
CA GLN A 389 -12.19 -2.61 -11.14
C GLN A 389 -12.98 -3.30 -12.27
N ASN A 390 -13.10 -4.63 -12.21
CA ASN A 390 -13.72 -5.50 -13.21
C ASN A 390 -13.12 -5.51 -14.63
N PHE A 391 -12.11 -4.71 -14.95
CA PHE A 391 -11.39 -4.86 -16.22
C PHE A 391 -10.56 -6.14 -16.18
N VAL A 392 -10.55 -6.90 -17.29
CA VAL A 392 -9.87 -8.20 -17.36
C VAL A 392 -8.45 -7.97 -17.85
N ALA A 393 -7.46 -8.36 -17.05
CA ALA A 393 -6.05 -8.32 -17.41
C ALA A 393 -5.47 -9.72 -17.63
N ILE A 394 -4.58 -9.86 -18.61
CA ILE A 394 -3.68 -11.01 -18.80
C ILE A 394 -2.25 -10.50 -18.97
N VAL A 395 -1.29 -11.17 -18.35
CA VAL A 395 0.12 -10.77 -18.31
C VAL A 395 1.00 -11.96 -18.70
N SER A 396 1.93 -11.76 -19.64
CA SER A 396 2.93 -12.76 -20.03
C SER A 396 4.33 -12.16 -19.88
N ALA A 397 5.19 -12.80 -19.10
CA ALA A 397 6.56 -12.35 -18.90
C ALA A 397 7.42 -12.56 -20.16
N GLU A 398 8.29 -11.60 -20.47
CA GLU A 398 9.30 -11.77 -21.51
C GLU A 398 10.50 -12.61 -21.01
N GLU A 399 11.56 -12.76 -21.82
CA GLU A 399 12.68 -13.67 -21.52
C GLU A 399 13.53 -13.28 -20.29
N GLU A 400 13.51 -12.02 -19.85
CA GLU A 400 14.13 -11.61 -18.57
C GLU A 400 13.27 -11.89 -17.32
N GLY A 401 12.04 -12.37 -17.48
CA GLY A 401 11.05 -12.45 -16.41
C GLY A 401 10.39 -11.10 -16.09
N PHE A 402 9.49 -11.11 -15.11
CA PHE A 402 8.69 -9.94 -14.76
C PHE A 402 8.46 -9.87 -13.25
N GLU A 403 8.80 -8.75 -12.64
CA GLU A 403 8.65 -8.51 -11.22
C GLU A 403 7.90 -7.19 -10.99
N TRP A 404 6.86 -7.23 -10.17
CA TRP A 404 6.02 -6.07 -9.90
C TRP A 404 5.50 -6.04 -8.46
N VAL A 405 5.06 -4.85 -8.06
CA VAL A 405 4.16 -4.63 -6.92
C VAL A 405 2.85 -4.07 -7.45
N THR A 406 1.72 -4.53 -6.91
CA THR A 406 0.40 -3.95 -7.18
C THR A 406 -0.15 -3.39 -5.88
N PHE A 407 -0.60 -2.15 -5.89
CA PHE A 407 -1.44 -1.59 -4.83
C PHE A 407 -2.90 -1.69 -5.25
N LYS A 408 -3.81 -1.89 -4.29
CA LYS A 408 -5.24 -2.09 -4.55
C LYS A 408 -6.08 -1.19 -3.65
N THR A 409 -7.11 -0.57 -4.22
CA THR A 409 -8.01 0.40 -3.57
C THR A 409 -9.10 -0.25 -2.68
N ASN A 410 -8.76 -1.35 -2.01
CA ASN A 410 -9.62 -2.04 -1.03
C ASN A 410 -8.74 -2.87 -0.08
N GLU A 411 -9.08 -2.99 1.20
CA GLU A 411 -8.27 -3.68 2.21
C GLU A 411 -8.23 -5.22 2.10
N ASP A 412 -9.25 -5.81 1.49
CA ASP A 412 -9.43 -7.25 1.28
C ASP A 412 -9.88 -7.45 -0.17
N ALA A 413 -9.03 -7.02 -1.11
CA ALA A 413 -9.31 -7.06 -2.54
C ALA A 413 -9.39 -8.52 -3.08
N ILE A 414 -10.44 -8.80 -3.84
CA ILE A 414 -10.80 -10.14 -4.32
C ILE A 414 -10.58 -10.22 -5.83
N ASP A 415 -9.69 -11.12 -6.26
CA ASP A 415 -9.49 -11.43 -7.68
C ASP A 415 -10.33 -12.64 -8.11
N SER A 416 -10.78 -12.63 -9.36
CA SER A 416 -11.46 -13.76 -10.00
C SER A 416 -10.72 -14.19 -11.26
N GLN A 417 -10.38 -15.48 -11.35
CA GLN A 417 -9.59 -16.04 -12.44
C GLN A 417 -10.50 -16.62 -13.54
N ILE A 418 -10.15 -16.43 -14.81
CA ILE A 418 -10.83 -17.05 -15.97
C ILE A 418 -10.34 -18.48 -16.19
N ALA A 419 -9.05 -18.74 -15.99
CA ALA A 419 -8.42 -20.06 -16.17
C ALA A 419 -7.67 -20.51 -14.90
N GLY A 420 -7.31 -21.79 -14.81
CA GLY A 420 -6.66 -22.39 -13.62
C GLY A 420 -7.65 -23.05 -12.66
N LYS A 421 -7.15 -23.63 -11.57
CA LYS A 421 -7.94 -24.45 -10.63
C LYS A 421 -9.05 -23.70 -9.90
N LEU A 422 -8.84 -22.41 -9.61
CA LEU A 422 -9.77 -21.55 -8.87
C LEU A 422 -10.63 -20.66 -9.78
N SER A 423 -10.79 -21.05 -11.05
CA SER A 423 -11.40 -20.20 -12.08
C SER A 423 -12.92 -20.32 -12.20
N VAL A 424 -13.54 -19.32 -12.83
CA VAL A 424 -14.95 -19.37 -13.21
C VAL A 424 -15.25 -20.50 -14.22
N PHE A 425 -14.32 -20.84 -15.13
CA PHE A 425 -14.49 -22.04 -15.98
C PHE A 425 -14.48 -23.33 -15.14
N LYS A 426 -13.65 -23.43 -14.08
CA LYS A 426 -13.72 -24.55 -13.14
C LYS A 426 -15.05 -24.60 -12.37
N GLY A 427 -15.60 -23.45 -12.00
CA GLY A 427 -16.87 -23.33 -11.29
C GLY A 427 -18.12 -23.69 -12.12
N MET A 428 -18.15 -23.35 -13.41
CA MET A 428 -19.33 -23.58 -14.27
C MET A 428 -19.51 -25.06 -14.67
N PRO A 429 -20.75 -25.58 -14.78
CA PRO A 429 -21.00 -26.90 -15.38
C PRO A 429 -20.45 -27.00 -16.80
N VAL A 430 -19.90 -28.17 -17.17
CA VAL A 430 -19.25 -28.34 -18.49
C VAL A 430 -20.21 -28.08 -19.64
N ASP A 431 -21.48 -28.44 -19.50
CA ASP A 431 -22.49 -28.27 -20.54
C ASP A 431 -22.94 -26.79 -20.67
N VAL A 432 -22.79 -25.96 -19.63
CA VAL A 432 -22.98 -24.50 -19.73
C VAL A 432 -21.88 -23.91 -20.62
N ILE A 433 -20.63 -24.32 -20.43
CA ILE A 433 -19.49 -23.91 -21.26
C ILE A 433 -19.69 -24.41 -22.71
N ALA A 434 -20.07 -25.67 -22.88
CA ALA A 434 -20.30 -26.26 -24.21
C ALA A 434 -21.36 -25.48 -25.00
N ASN A 435 -22.52 -25.20 -24.40
CA ASN A 435 -23.59 -24.46 -25.07
C ASN A 435 -23.25 -22.97 -25.27
N ALA A 436 -22.63 -22.30 -24.29
CA ALA A 436 -22.29 -20.88 -24.38
C ALA A 436 -21.28 -20.58 -25.51
N TYR A 437 -20.30 -21.45 -25.72
CA TYR A 437 -19.25 -21.29 -26.73
C TYR A 437 -19.44 -22.16 -27.99
N ARG A 438 -20.56 -22.90 -28.08
CA ARG A 438 -20.86 -23.86 -29.17
C ARG A 438 -19.75 -24.91 -29.38
N LEU A 439 -19.20 -25.40 -28.28
CA LEU A 439 -18.16 -26.42 -28.24
C LEU A 439 -18.78 -27.81 -28.05
N SER A 440 -18.09 -28.86 -28.50
CA SER A 440 -18.38 -30.21 -28.01
C SER A 440 -18.13 -30.31 -26.50
N ARG A 441 -18.77 -31.28 -25.85
CA ARG A 441 -18.56 -31.52 -24.41
C ARG A 441 -17.09 -31.85 -24.07
N GLU A 442 -16.38 -32.51 -24.99
CA GLU A 442 -14.95 -32.81 -24.85
C GLU A 442 -14.08 -31.53 -24.94
N GLU A 443 -14.37 -30.64 -25.89
CA GLU A 443 -13.67 -29.34 -25.99
C GLU A 443 -13.95 -28.43 -24.80
N ALA A 444 -15.21 -28.39 -24.32
CA ALA A 444 -15.57 -27.68 -23.09
C ALA A 444 -14.84 -28.27 -21.86
N PHE A 445 -14.66 -29.59 -21.80
CA PHE A 445 -13.83 -30.24 -20.77
C PHE A 445 -12.36 -29.84 -20.92
N LYS A 446 -11.78 -29.85 -22.13
CA LYS A 446 -10.41 -29.39 -22.39
C LYS A 446 -10.21 -27.93 -21.98
N LEU A 447 -11.16 -27.04 -22.27
CA LEU A 447 -11.12 -25.64 -21.84
C LEU A 447 -11.14 -25.52 -20.30
N LYS A 448 -12.06 -26.23 -19.65
CA LYS A 448 -12.23 -26.23 -18.18
C LYS A 448 -11.05 -26.86 -17.43
N PHE A 449 -10.40 -27.87 -17.99
CA PHE A 449 -9.38 -28.68 -17.31
C PHE A 449 -7.95 -28.54 -17.90
N GLY A 450 -7.75 -27.73 -18.95
CA GLY A 450 -6.46 -27.58 -19.66
C GLY A 450 -5.28 -27.14 -18.79
N ARG A 451 -5.52 -26.21 -17.85
CA ARG A 451 -4.56 -25.76 -16.83
C ARG A 451 -4.57 -26.61 -15.54
N ARG A 452 -5.31 -27.72 -15.52
CA ARG A 452 -5.33 -28.74 -14.46
C ARG A 452 -5.53 -28.18 -13.05
N ASP A 453 -4.43 -28.09 -12.30
CA ASP A 453 -4.32 -27.67 -10.90
C ASP A 453 -3.46 -26.40 -10.73
N GLU A 454 -2.98 -25.79 -11.82
CA GLU A 454 -2.24 -24.52 -11.75
C GLU A 454 -3.16 -23.41 -11.21
N ILE A 455 -2.62 -22.51 -10.37
CA ILE A 455 -3.35 -21.40 -9.72
C ILE A 455 -2.56 -20.12 -9.90
N GLU A 456 -3.23 -19.02 -10.26
CA GLU A 456 -2.70 -17.64 -10.28
C GLU A 456 -1.54 -17.39 -11.28
N ILE A 457 -0.41 -18.09 -11.21
CA ILE A 457 0.69 -18.05 -12.20
C ILE A 457 0.90 -19.43 -12.84
N PHE A 458 0.96 -19.45 -14.16
CA PHE A 458 1.06 -20.65 -14.99
C PHE A 458 2.41 -20.79 -15.69
N GLU A 459 2.82 -22.05 -15.89
CA GLU A 459 3.93 -22.41 -16.78
C GLU A 459 3.72 -21.86 -18.19
N ALA A 460 4.83 -21.49 -18.84
CA ALA A 460 4.89 -21.25 -20.28
C ALA A 460 4.27 -22.45 -21.01
N TYR A 461 3.23 -22.21 -21.82
CA TYR A 461 2.50 -23.29 -22.48
C TYR A 461 3.40 -24.01 -23.48
N LYS A 462 3.55 -25.33 -23.32
CA LYS A 462 4.32 -26.20 -24.22
C LYS A 462 3.39 -27.23 -24.84
N PRO A 463 3.00 -27.10 -26.13
CA PRO A 463 2.02 -28.00 -26.76
C PRO A 463 2.37 -29.49 -26.57
N GLU A 464 3.64 -29.84 -26.71
CA GLU A 464 4.20 -31.18 -26.53
C GLU A 464 3.92 -31.80 -25.15
N LYS A 465 3.91 -31.00 -24.07
CA LYS A 465 3.57 -31.49 -22.71
C LYS A 465 2.08 -31.84 -22.57
N HIS A 466 1.21 -31.25 -23.40
CA HIS A 466 -0.24 -31.39 -23.32
C HIS A 466 -0.82 -32.35 -24.39
N ALA A 467 -0.08 -32.62 -25.47
CA ALA A 467 -0.54 -33.39 -26.64
C ALA A 467 -0.71 -34.92 -26.44
N GLY A 468 -0.47 -35.46 -25.25
CA GLY A 468 -0.51 -36.91 -25.01
C GLY A 468 -0.84 -37.36 -23.59
N ARG A 469 -1.41 -36.49 -22.75
CA ARG A 469 -1.81 -36.84 -21.38
C ARG A 469 -3.33 -36.85 -21.29
N PRO A 470 -3.99 -37.98 -20.96
CA PRO A 470 -5.44 -38.04 -20.88
C PRO A 470 -5.96 -37.02 -19.88
N TYR A 471 -7.08 -36.40 -20.26
CA TYR A 471 -7.94 -35.65 -19.35
C TYR A 471 -8.71 -36.70 -18.56
N VAL A 472 -8.30 -36.93 -17.31
CA VAL A 472 -9.02 -37.85 -16.40
C VAL A 472 -10.37 -37.20 -16.10
N GLU A 473 -11.45 -37.98 -16.26
CA GLU A 473 -12.83 -37.56 -16.02
C GLU A 473 -13.11 -37.21 -14.54
#